data_AF-A0A658NS48-F1
#
_entry.id   AF-A0A658NS48-F1
#
_cell.length_a   1.000
_cell.length_b   1.000
_cell.length_c   1.000
_cell.angle_alpha   90.00
_cell.angle_beta   90.00
_cell.angle_gamma   90.00
#
_symmetry.space_group_name_H-M   'P 1'
#
loop_
_entity.id
_entity.type
_entity.pdbx_description
1 polymer ?
#
loop_
_entity_poly.entity_id
_entity_poly.type
_entity_poly.pdbx_seq_one_letter_code
_entity_poly.pdbx_strand_id
1 'polypeptide(L)'
;GILEDPWNEPDEEMFKLTVSPERAPATPTYIEIDFERGTPVAIDGERLGPVALLSRLNDLGGANGIGRRDMVENRFVGMKSRGVYETPGGTILRAAHRDLETITLDREVL
;
A
#
# COMPACT_ATOMS: atom_id res chain seq x y z
N GLY A 1 -22.97 3.33 -8.06
CA GLY A 1 -22.80 4.42 -7.06
C GLY A 1 -22.10 5.60 -7.72
N ILE A 2 -21.64 6.58 -6.95
CA ILE A 2 -20.99 7.80 -7.50
C ILE A 2 -19.76 7.46 -8.36
N LEU A 3 -19.06 6.38 -7.99
CA LEU A 3 -17.86 5.90 -8.68
C LEU A 3 -18.13 5.24 -10.04
N GLU A 4 -19.37 4.91 -10.40
CA GLU A 4 -19.64 4.22 -11.67
C GLU A 4 -19.41 5.12 -12.88
N ASP A 5 -19.48 6.43 -12.71
CA ASP A 5 -19.03 7.38 -13.72
C ASP A 5 -17.53 7.65 -13.51
N PRO A 6 -16.65 7.17 -14.41
CA PRO A 6 -15.21 7.33 -14.28
C PRO A 6 -14.71 8.77 -14.43
N TRP A 7 -15.59 9.70 -14.83
CA TRP A 7 -15.24 11.11 -14.95
C TRP A 7 -15.39 11.90 -13.64
N ASN A 8 -16.12 11.35 -12.67
CA ASN A 8 -16.29 11.97 -11.35
C ASN A 8 -15.13 11.58 -10.43
N GLU A 9 -14.45 12.53 -9.81
CA GLU A 9 -13.41 12.24 -8.82
C GLU A 9 -14.01 11.49 -7.60
N PRO A 10 -13.27 10.59 -6.92
CA PRO A 10 -13.75 9.98 -5.67
C PRO A 10 -13.91 11.02 -4.57
N ASP A 11 -15.02 10.97 -3.83
CA ASP A 11 -15.23 11.84 -2.68
C ASP A 11 -14.22 11.53 -1.56
N GLU A 12 -13.63 12.54 -0.95
CA GLU A 12 -12.62 12.36 0.11
C GLU A 12 -13.15 11.56 1.30
N GLU A 13 -14.45 11.68 1.61
CA GLU A 13 -15.08 10.93 2.71
C GLU A 13 -15.10 9.41 2.48
N MET A 14 -14.86 8.94 1.25
CA MET A 14 -14.84 7.51 0.94
C MET A 14 -13.61 6.81 1.53
N PHE A 15 -12.50 7.51 1.68
CA PHE A 15 -11.25 6.95 2.20
C PHE A 15 -11.34 6.77 3.72
N LYS A 16 -11.05 5.57 4.21
CA LYS A 16 -11.17 5.19 5.63
C LYS A 16 -9.86 4.76 6.26
N LEU A 17 -8.92 4.27 5.44
CA LEU A 17 -7.63 3.76 5.92
C LEU A 17 -6.51 4.79 5.80
N THR A 18 -6.64 5.75 4.89
CA THR A 18 -5.59 6.71 4.54
C THR A 18 -6.09 8.15 4.65
N VAL A 19 -5.24 9.05 5.14
CA VAL A 19 -5.51 10.50 5.05
C VAL A 19 -5.29 10.99 3.61
N SER A 20 -5.92 12.10 3.22
CA SER A 20 -5.55 12.78 1.97
C SER A 20 -4.05 13.11 2.01
N PRO A 21 -3.31 12.94 0.89
CA PRO A 21 -1.93 13.42 0.78
C PRO A 21 -1.76 14.89 1.17
N GLU A 22 -2.77 15.74 0.96
CA GLU A 22 -2.76 17.15 1.37
C GLU A 22 -2.82 17.35 2.90
N ARG A 23 -3.26 16.33 3.63
CA ARG A 23 -3.36 16.30 5.10
C ARG A 23 -2.28 15.44 5.75
N ALA A 24 -1.40 14.83 4.96
CA ALA A 24 -0.28 14.05 5.48
C ALA A 24 0.73 14.95 6.23
N PRO A 25 1.50 14.41 7.20
CA PRO A 25 2.53 15.16 7.89
C PRO A 25 3.54 15.81 6.93
N ALA A 26 3.94 17.04 7.22
CA ALA A 26 4.98 17.73 6.44
C ALA A 26 6.39 17.15 6.65
N THR A 27 6.61 16.45 7.76
CA THR A 27 7.87 15.78 8.08
C THR A 27 7.79 14.31 7.66
N PRO A 28 8.77 13.81 6.88
CA PRO A 28 8.77 12.41 6.46
C PRO A 28 8.92 11.47 7.66
N THR A 29 8.24 10.31 7.57
CA THR A 29 8.43 9.20 8.51
C THR A 29 9.37 8.18 7.87
N TYR A 30 10.47 7.87 8.55
CA TYR A 30 11.38 6.80 8.16
C TYR A 30 11.02 5.52 8.92
N ILE A 31 11.07 4.40 8.21
CA ILE A 31 10.84 3.07 8.78
C ILE A 31 11.86 2.10 8.19
N GLU A 32 12.26 1.11 8.97
CA GLU A 32 13.07 -0.03 8.53
C GLU A 32 12.23 -1.31 8.61
N ILE A 33 12.31 -2.17 7.60
CA ILE A 33 11.56 -3.43 7.56
C ILE A 33 12.54 -4.57 7.43
N ASP A 34 12.54 -5.46 8.42
CA ASP A 34 13.38 -6.66 8.39
C ASP A 34 12.68 -7.79 7.65
N PHE A 35 13.41 -8.47 6.78
CA PHE A 35 12.93 -9.64 6.05
C PHE A 35 13.75 -10.88 6.38
N GLU A 36 13.06 -12.02 6.51
CA GLU A 36 13.66 -13.34 6.57
C GLU A 36 13.09 -14.21 5.44
N ARG A 37 13.96 -14.65 4.53
CA ARG A 37 13.58 -15.52 3.39
C ARG A 37 12.37 -14.97 2.61
N GLY A 38 12.37 -13.67 2.34
CA GLY A 38 11.31 -12.96 1.61
C GLY A 38 10.06 -12.61 2.44
N THR A 39 9.99 -13.01 3.72
CA THR A 39 8.85 -12.66 4.59
C THR A 39 9.24 -11.52 5.53
N PRO A 40 8.46 -10.43 5.62
CA PRO A 40 8.71 -9.36 6.59
C PRO A 40 8.44 -9.87 8.01
N VAL A 41 9.34 -9.59 8.95
CA VAL A 41 9.29 -10.11 10.34
C VAL A 41 9.39 -9.04 11.41
N ALA A 42 9.84 -7.82 11.08
CA ALA A 42 9.98 -6.73 12.05
C ALA A 42 9.82 -5.36 11.37
N ILE A 43 9.52 -4.34 12.17
CA ILE A 43 9.56 -2.92 11.79
C ILE A 43 10.35 -2.17 12.84
N ASP A 44 11.32 -1.35 12.44
CA ASP A 44 12.19 -0.57 13.33
C ASP A 44 12.83 -1.43 14.45
N GLY A 45 13.22 -2.67 14.10
CA GLY A 45 13.80 -3.65 15.02
C GLY A 45 12.81 -4.36 15.94
N GLU A 46 11.52 -4.01 15.92
CA GLU A 46 10.47 -4.69 16.69
C GLU A 46 9.88 -5.87 15.90
N ARG A 47 10.10 -7.10 16.40
CA ARG A 47 9.51 -8.30 15.78
C ARG A 47 8.00 -8.34 15.96
N LEU A 48 7.28 -8.54 14.87
CA LEU A 48 5.83 -8.55 14.83
C LEU A 48 5.31 -9.81 14.14
N GLY A 49 4.18 -10.32 14.60
CA GLY A 49 3.43 -11.34 13.86
C GLY A 49 2.85 -10.74 12.56
N PRO A 50 2.52 -11.55 11.54
CA PRO A 50 2.13 -11.06 10.21
C PRO A 50 0.97 -10.04 10.23
N VAL A 51 -0.06 -10.30 11.06
CA VAL A 51 -1.23 -9.41 11.18
C VAL A 51 -0.83 -8.09 11.84
N ALA A 52 -0.03 -8.13 12.91
CA ALA A 52 0.42 -6.94 13.62
C ALA A 52 1.35 -6.09 12.73
N LEU A 53 2.21 -6.74 11.96
CA LEU A 53 3.11 -6.07 11.01
C LEU A 53 2.31 -5.34 9.92
N LEU A 54 1.36 -6.02 9.27
CA LEU A 54 0.52 -5.38 8.25
C LEU A 54 -0.33 -4.25 8.84
N SER A 55 -0.88 -4.44 10.04
CA SER A 55 -1.67 -3.40 10.72
C SER A 55 -0.81 -2.18 11.02
N ARG A 56 0.41 -2.38 11.53
CA ARG A 56 1.36 -1.31 11.81
C ARG A 56 1.75 -0.53 10.55
N LEU A 57 2.00 -1.22 9.43
CA LEU A 57 2.27 -0.55 8.15
C LEU A 57 1.03 0.14 7.57
N ASN A 58 -0.17 -0.37 7.82
CA ASN A 58 -1.39 0.33 7.46
C ASN A 58 -1.55 1.63 8.25
N ASP A 59 -1.25 1.63 9.54
CA ASP A 59 -1.31 2.85 10.37
C ASP A 59 -0.28 3.89 9.88
N LEU A 60 0.97 3.46 9.68
CA LEU A 60 2.07 4.33 9.25
C LEU A 60 1.85 4.86 7.83
N GLY A 61 1.53 3.98 6.87
CA GLY A 61 1.26 4.39 5.49
C GLY A 61 -0.04 5.19 5.36
N GLY A 62 -1.06 4.82 6.13
CA GLY A 62 -2.35 5.49 6.20
C GLY A 62 -2.23 6.92 6.69
N ALA A 63 -1.45 7.15 7.75
CA ALA A 63 -1.15 8.49 8.27
C ALA A 63 -0.38 9.37 7.26
N ASN A 64 0.30 8.77 6.28
CA ASN A 64 1.07 9.48 5.25
C ASN A 64 0.37 9.47 3.86
N GLY A 65 -0.89 9.05 3.77
CA GLY A 65 -1.67 9.05 2.53
C GLY A 65 -1.18 8.06 1.45
N ILE A 66 -0.47 7.01 1.85
CA ILE A 66 0.12 6.03 0.93
C ILE A 66 -0.93 5.00 0.48
N GLY A 67 -0.85 4.60 -0.80
CA GLY A 67 -1.53 3.39 -1.28
C GLY A 67 -2.98 3.59 -1.73
N ARG A 68 -3.39 4.81 -2.06
CA ARG A 68 -4.63 5.09 -2.78
C ARG A 68 -4.46 4.76 -4.27
N ARG A 69 -5.41 4.04 -4.86
CA ARG A 69 -5.51 3.82 -6.32
C ARG A 69 -6.93 3.98 -6.82
N ASP A 70 -7.08 4.65 -7.96
CA ASP A 70 -8.33 4.75 -8.72
C ASP A 70 -8.08 4.17 -10.12
N MET A 71 -8.89 3.19 -10.53
CA MET A 71 -8.73 2.54 -11.82
C MET A 71 -10.02 1.96 -12.37
N VAL A 72 -10.05 1.80 -13.69
CA VAL A 72 -11.05 0.98 -14.38
C VAL A 72 -10.43 -0.37 -14.72
N GLU A 73 -10.99 -1.42 -14.15
CA GLU A 73 -10.51 -2.80 -14.27
C GLU A 73 -11.49 -3.68 -15.06
N ASN A 74 -11.01 -4.80 -15.59
CA ASN A 74 -11.86 -5.79 -16.25
C ASN A 74 -12.28 -6.83 -15.22
N ARG A 75 -13.59 -7.04 -15.04
CA ARG A 75 -14.11 -8.14 -14.23
C ARG A 75 -14.07 -9.44 -15.01
N PHE A 76 -13.96 -10.55 -14.29
CA PHE A 76 -13.98 -11.89 -14.87
C PHE A 76 -15.23 -12.17 -15.73
N VAL A 77 -16.38 -11.58 -15.35
CA VAL A 77 -17.65 -11.71 -16.09
C VAL A 77 -17.74 -10.85 -17.37
N GLY A 78 -16.66 -10.19 -17.77
CA GLY A 78 -16.52 -9.52 -19.08
C GLY A 78 -16.87 -8.03 -19.12
N MET A 79 -17.33 -7.44 -18.01
CA MET A 79 -17.62 -6.00 -17.91
C MET A 79 -16.48 -5.23 -17.24
N LYS A 80 -16.33 -3.96 -17.61
CA LYS A 80 -15.45 -3.04 -16.88
C LYS A 80 -16.11 -2.58 -15.58
N SER A 81 -15.29 -2.29 -14.57
CA SER A 81 -15.70 -1.71 -13.30
C SER A 81 -14.70 -0.66 -12.91
N ARG A 82 -15.14 0.50 -12.44
CA ARG A 82 -14.24 1.41 -11.73
C ARG A 82 -14.15 0.97 -10.27
N GLY A 83 -12.95 1.03 -9.70
CA GLY A 83 -12.69 0.72 -8.30
C GLY A 83 -11.69 1.70 -7.72
N VAL A 84 -11.94 2.10 -6.47
CA VAL A 84 -11.03 2.90 -5.66
C VAL A 84 -10.58 2.04 -4.49
N TYR A 85 -9.28 1.95 -4.28
CA TYR A 85 -8.65 1.02 -3.35
C TYR A 85 -7.67 1.74 -2.42
N GLU A 86 -7.62 1.28 -1.17
CA GLU A 86 -6.65 1.71 -0.16
C GLU A 86 -5.81 0.51 0.27
N THR A 87 -4.49 0.58 0.04
CA THR A 87 -3.55 -0.49 0.39
C THR A 87 -2.23 0.08 0.96
N PRO A 88 -2.26 0.87 2.05
CA PRO A 88 -1.06 1.54 2.59
C PRO A 88 0.06 0.54 2.92
N GLY A 89 -0.21 -0.44 3.77
CA GLY A 89 0.81 -1.41 4.18
C GLY A 89 1.25 -2.33 3.04
N GLY A 90 0.33 -2.74 2.17
CA GLY A 90 0.65 -3.54 0.99
C GLY A 90 1.52 -2.79 -0.03
N THR A 91 1.29 -1.49 -0.21
CA THR A 91 2.08 -0.62 -1.09
C THR A 91 3.51 -0.50 -0.56
N ILE A 92 3.67 -0.26 0.75
CA ILE A 92 4.98 -0.18 1.40
C ILE A 92 5.71 -1.52 1.29
N LEU A 93 5.05 -2.64 1.63
CA LEU A 93 5.66 -3.98 1.55
C LEU A 93 6.08 -4.33 0.13
N ARG A 94 5.29 -3.97 -0.88
CA ARG A 94 5.63 -4.24 -2.27
C ARG A 94 6.87 -3.46 -2.71
N ALA A 95 7.02 -2.21 -2.28
CA ALA A 95 8.22 -1.44 -2.55
C ALA A 95 9.44 -2.05 -1.85
N ALA A 96 9.35 -2.27 -0.53
CA ALA A 96 10.44 -2.81 0.28
C ALA A 96 10.90 -4.20 -0.19
N HIS A 97 9.96 -5.09 -0.54
CA HIS A 97 10.31 -6.42 -1.05
C HIS A 97 11.03 -6.35 -2.40
N ARG A 98 10.60 -5.46 -3.31
CA ARG A 98 11.28 -5.27 -4.60
C ARG A 98 12.69 -4.71 -4.41
N ASP A 99 12.85 -3.75 -3.50
CA ASP A 99 14.16 -3.18 -3.18
C ASP A 99 15.11 -4.27 -2.65
N LEU A 100 14.62 -5.15 -1.77
CA LEU A 100 15.37 -6.32 -1.29
C LEU A 100 15.72 -7.31 -2.43
N GLU A 101 14.78 -7.59 -3.32
CA GLU A 101 15.00 -8.47 -4.48
C GLU A 101 16.15 -7.94 -5.36
N THR A 102 16.26 -6.62 -5.56
CA THR A 102 17.30 -6.03 -6.42
C THR A 102 18.74 -6.29 -5.95
N ILE A 103 18.93 -6.59 -4.65
CA ILE A 103 20.25 -6.85 -4.06
C ILE A 103 20.44 -8.32 -3.66
N THR A 104 19.39 -9.15 -3.68
CA THR A 104 19.45 -10.56 -3.25
C THR A 104 19.18 -11.56 -4.36
N LEU A 105 18.56 -11.16 -5.47
CA LEU A 105 18.31 -12.02 -6.62
C LEU A 105 19.31 -11.75 -7.74
N ASP A 106 19.69 -12.81 -8.44
CA ASP A 106 20.45 -12.69 -9.68
C ASP A 106 19.57 -12.05 -10.77
N ARG A 107 20.23 -11.38 -11.73
CA ARG A 107 19.55 -10.71 -12.85
C ARG A 107 18.68 -11.64 -13.68
N GLU A 108 19.09 -12.89 -13.90
CA GLU A 108 18.32 -13.84 -14.72
C GLU A 108 17.13 -14.46 -13.95
N VAL A 109 17.10 -14.28 -12.62
CA VAL A 109 15.99 -14.73 -11.77
C VAL A 109 14.91 -13.65 -11.63
N LEU A 110 15.30 -12.37 -11.64
CA LEU A 110 14.41 -11.21 -11.51
C LEU A 110 13.53 -10.99 -12.75
#